data_AF-A0A941RNL4-F1
#
_entry.id   AF-A0A941RNL4-F1
#
_cell.length_a   1.000
_cell.length_b   1.000
_cell.length_c   1.000
_cell.angle_alpha   90.00
_cell.angle_beta   90.00
_cell.angle_gamma   90.00
#
_symmetry.space_group_name_H-M   'P 1'
#
loop_
_entity.id
_entity.type
_entity.pdbx_description
1 polymer ?
#
loop_
_entity_poly.entity_id
_entity_poly.type
_entity_poly.pdbx_seq_one_letter_code
_entity_poly.pdbx_strand_id
1 'polypeptide(L)'
;MHVVHRLIAAALLLTGWAADATACSITKRGPFLTEVAQTSKACAHPLCGHIYATARPEAEDPKAPCPDDQWQRLDVAVTTALSSGGVVILGEMHDNATHHLLQAAAIREFALSAPQNKTAIVFEQLRDDQQPGIDKFTAKQRSAEKVTVADLKQAVDWQTSNWPDLYDPVFETVIAAKRPFYAGDVSRAEIMKAAKEGARAVPKDASKRFALDVPLGAKFNALSIKEIEDAHCGALPKEAFDGMAFAQRYRDAHLADAVLKAVQQNGSAILIAGTGHARTDRAVPWYIRKRAPEKKVLSVMFVEVENDNDDPETYVSRDPDGLPAADFLVFTQPAERADPCEKMRKK
;
A
#
# COMPACT_ATOMS: atom_id res chain seq x y z
N MET A 1 77.41 -40.35 -10.93
CA MET A 1 76.03 -39.81 -11.01
C MET A 1 75.31 -40.17 -9.72
N HIS A 2 75.11 -39.21 -8.80
CA HIS A 2 73.92 -39.16 -7.93
C HIS A 2 73.88 -37.78 -7.29
N VAL A 3 72.78 -37.08 -7.57
CA VAL A 3 72.48 -35.70 -7.21
C VAL A 3 71.79 -35.73 -5.84
N VAL A 4 72.31 -34.98 -4.87
CA VAL A 4 71.62 -34.70 -3.61
C VAL A 4 70.98 -33.32 -3.75
N HIS A 5 69.66 -33.26 -3.95
CA HIS A 5 68.88 -32.02 -3.87
C HIS A 5 68.15 -31.95 -2.53
N ARG A 6 68.29 -30.79 -1.89
CA ARG A 6 67.71 -30.44 -0.58
C ARG A 6 66.19 -30.34 -0.68
N LEU A 7 65.48 -30.98 0.26
CA LEU A 7 64.06 -30.75 0.50
C LEU A 7 63.89 -29.46 1.33
N ILE A 8 63.23 -28.46 0.75
CA ILE A 8 62.70 -27.29 1.48
C ILE A 8 61.20 -27.54 1.68
N ALA A 9 60.77 -27.68 2.93
CA ALA A 9 59.35 -27.70 3.28
C ALA A 9 58.86 -26.25 3.42
N ALA A 10 57.93 -25.84 2.56
CA ALA A 10 57.21 -24.57 2.69
C ALA A 10 55.92 -24.81 3.47
N ALA A 11 55.84 -24.28 4.70
CA ALA A 11 54.61 -24.22 5.47
C ALA A 11 53.78 -23.01 4.99
N LEU A 12 52.67 -23.27 4.30
CA LEU A 12 51.65 -22.25 4.03
C LEU A 12 50.78 -22.07 5.27
N LEU A 13 50.97 -20.94 5.96
CA LEU A 13 50.02 -20.44 6.96
C LEU A 13 48.82 -19.82 6.23
N LEU A 14 47.71 -20.54 6.16
CA LEU A 14 46.41 -19.98 5.81
C LEU A 14 45.86 -19.23 7.02
N THR A 15 46.07 -17.92 7.08
CA THR A 15 45.32 -17.06 8.00
C THR A 15 43.94 -16.82 7.41
N GLY A 16 42.98 -17.67 7.77
CA GLY A 16 41.56 -17.41 7.52
C GLY A 16 41.11 -16.21 8.35
N TRP A 17 40.81 -15.09 7.70
CA TRP A 17 39.97 -14.07 8.30
C TRP A 17 38.55 -14.63 8.33
N ALA A 18 38.15 -15.19 9.48
CA ALA A 18 36.73 -15.28 9.81
C ALA A 18 36.26 -13.84 10.01
N ALA A 19 35.54 -13.30 9.02
CA ALA A 19 34.73 -12.13 9.28
C ALA A 19 33.68 -12.57 10.31
N ASP A 20 33.75 -12.02 11.52
CA ASP A 20 32.71 -12.19 12.51
C ASP A 20 31.40 -11.70 11.89
N ALA A 21 30.52 -12.65 11.56
CA ALA A 21 29.14 -12.37 11.25
C ALA A 21 28.48 -11.93 12.56
N THR A 22 28.66 -10.67 12.95
CA THR A 22 27.77 -10.04 13.92
C THR A 22 26.36 -10.17 13.36
N ALA A 23 25.59 -11.10 13.93
CA ALA A 23 24.17 -11.23 13.67
C ALA A 23 23.56 -9.84 13.82
N CYS A 24 23.08 -9.29 12.73
CA CYS A 24 22.43 -8.01 12.75
C CYS A 24 21.23 -8.08 13.70
N SER A 25 21.32 -7.38 14.83
CA SER A 25 20.26 -7.38 15.83
C SER A 25 19.42 -6.12 15.69
N ILE A 26 18.09 -6.29 15.59
CA ILE A 26 17.12 -5.20 15.65
C ILE A 26 17.28 -4.45 16.98
N THR A 27 17.82 -3.23 16.96
CA THR A 27 17.93 -2.39 18.17
C THR A 27 16.73 -1.46 18.34
N LYS A 28 15.95 -1.21 17.28
CA LYS A 28 14.79 -0.33 17.29
C LYS A 28 13.54 -1.08 16.83
N ARG A 29 12.64 -1.37 17.78
CA ARG A 29 11.27 -1.82 17.48
C ARG A 29 10.35 -0.60 17.54
N GLY A 30 9.95 -0.09 16.38
CA GLY A 30 9.05 1.05 16.29
C GLY A 30 7.59 0.68 16.57
N PRO A 31 6.67 1.68 16.55
CA PRO A 31 5.24 1.46 16.72
C PRO A 31 4.66 0.42 15.76
N PHE A 32 5.09 0.39 14.50
CA PHE A 32 4.60 -0.54 13.48
C PHE A 32 4.99 -1.98 13.81
N LEU A 33 6.28 -2.27 13.99
CA LEU A 33 6.72 -3.63 14.31
C LEU A 33 6.15 -4.12 15.65
N THR A 34 5.95 -3.22 16.61
CA THR A 34 5.28 -3.53 17.88
C THR A 34 3.82 -3.94 17.65
N GLU A 35 3.08 -3.22 16.80
CA GLU A 35 1.70 -3.54 16.45
C GLU A 35 1.60 -4.85 15.66
N VAL A 36 2.51 -5.09 14.71
CA VAL A 36 2.62 -6.36 13.98
C VAL A 36 2.80 -7.53 14.96
N ALA A 37 3.73 -7.41 15.90
CA ALA A 37 3.97 -8.44 16.90
C ALA A 37 2.83 -8.61 17.92
N GLN A 38 2.03 -7.57 18.15
CA GLN A 38 0.89 -7.60 19.07
C GLN A 38 -0.33 -8.26 18.43
N THR A 39 -0.64 -7.87 17.19
CA THR A 39 -1.80 -8.38 16.45
C THR A 39 -1.61 -9.83 15.99
N SER A 40 -0.36 -10.30 15.82
CA SER A 40 -0.08 -11.70 15.48
C SER A 40 -0.12 -12.68 16.65
N LYS A 41 -0.17 -12.23 17.91
CA LYS A 41 -0.06 -13.12 19.10
C LYS A 41 -1.11 -14.24 19.15
N ALA A 42 -2.30 -13.96 18.66
CA ALA A 42 -3.42 -14.91 18.65
C ALA A 42 -3.50 -15.74 17.36
N CYS A 43 -2.68 -15.44 16.36
CA CYS A 43 -2.68 -16.15 15.10
C CYS A 43 -1.75 -17.37 15.17
N ALA A 44 -2.30 -18.55 14.92
CA ALA A 44 -1.54 -19.81 14.94
C ALA A 44 -0.77 -20.07 13.63
N HIS A 45 -1.00 -19.28 12.58
CA HIS A 45 -0.38 -19.49 11.27
C HIS A 45 1.09 -19.04 11.27
N PRO A 46 2.03 -19.81 10.69
CA PRO A 46 3.45 -19.50 10.74
C PRO A 46 3.82 -18.18 10.07
N LEU A 47 3.07 -17.72 9.07
CA LEU A 47 3.32 -16.43 8.42
C LEU A 47 2.80 -15.22 9.20
N CYS A 48 1.88 -15.37 10.14
CA CYS A 48 1.29 -14.21 10.82
C CYS A 48 2.35 -13.35 11.54
N GLY A 49 2.35 -12.05 11.27
CA GLY A 49 3.33 -11.12 11.80
C GLY A 49 4.67 -11.09 11.05
N HIS A 50 4.82 -11.89 9.98
CA HIS A 50 5.98 -11.80 9.11
C HIS A 50 5.84 -10.67 8.09
N ILE A 51 6.98 -10.04 7.81
CA ILE A 51 7.15 -9.10 6.70
C ILE A 51 7.93 -9.83 5.61
N TYR A 52 7.52 -9.67 4.36
CA TYR A 52 8.17 -10.28 3.22
C TYR A 52 8.42 -9.23 2.14
N ALA A 53 9.69 -8.96 1.85
CA ALA A 53 10.10 -8.15 0.73
C ALA A 53 10.10 -8.99 -0.55
N THR A 54 9.36 -8.54 -1.56
CA THR A 54 9.29 -9.22 -2.85
C THR A 54 10.59 -9.01 -3.66
N ALA A 55 10.72 -9.71 -4.79
CA ALA A 55 11.84 -9.55 -5.72
C ALA A 55 11.83 -8.23 -6.53
N ARG A 56 11.11 -7.18 -6.09
CA ARG A 56 11.14 -5.87 -6.76
C ARG A 56 12.39 -5.08 -6.37
N PRO A 57 13.02 -4.35 -7.32
CA PRO A 57 14.16 -3.51 -7.01
C PRO A 57 13.87 -2.43 -5.97
N GLU A 58 12.64 -1.91 -5.91
CA GLU A 58 12.27 -0.91 -4.90
C GLU A 58 12.24 -1.47 -3.47
N ALA A 59 12.17 -2.80 -3.31
CA ALA A 59 12.29 -3.51 -2.04
C ALA A 59 13.74 -3.91 -1.69
N GLU A 60 14.70 -3.60 -2.57
CA GLU A 60 16.13 -3.78 -2.35
C GLU A 60 16.76 -2.42 -2.04
N ASP A 61 17.41 -2.29 -0.88
CA ASP A 61 18.33 -1.19 -0.62
C ASP A 61 19.72 -1.78 -0.34
N PRO A 62 20.70 -1.60 -1.26
CA PRO A 62 22.06 -2.12 -1.07
C PRO A 62 22.79 -1.44 0.09
N LYS A 63 22.23 -0.36 0.66
CA LYS A 63 22.74 0.33 1.86
C LYS A 63 22.01 -0.07 3.14
N ALA A 64 21.05 -1.00 3.07
CA ALA A 64 20.40 -1.53 4.26
C ALA A 64 21.48 -2.11 5.21
N PRO A 65 21.54 -1.68 6.48
CA PRO A 65 22.51 -2.20 7.44
C PRO A 65 22.36 -3.71 7.67
N CYS A 66 21.19 -4.25 7.31
CA CYS A 66 20.76 -5.60 7.56
C CYS A 66 19.90 -6.12 6.41
N PRO A 67 20.52 -6.51 5.29
CA PRO A 67 19.80 -6.88 4.08
C PRO A 67 18.97 -8.17 4.24
N ASP A 68 19.26 -8.99 5.26
CA ASP A 68 18.53 -10.23 5.52
C ASP A 68 17.31 -10.04 6.46
N ASP A 69 17.24 -8.90 7.18
CA ASP A 69 16.12 -8.60 8.08
C ASP A 69 15.01 -7.84 7.34
N GLN A 70 13.87 -8.51 7.19
CA GLN A 70 12.74 -8.00 6.39
C GLN A 70 12.13 -6.71 6.97
N TRP A 71 12.14 -6.56 8.30
CA TRP A 71 11.71 -5.33 8.94
C TRP A 71 12.63 -4.16 8.57
N GLN A 72 13.95 -4.31 8.70
CA GLN A 72 14.89 -3.25 8.34
C GLN A 72 14.83 -2.90 6.86
N ARG A 73 14.62 -3.87 5.97
CA ARG A 73 14.37 -3.58 4.54
C ARG A 73 13.15 -2.67 4.35
N LEU A 74 12.02 -3.01 5.00
CA LEU A 74 10.81 -2.21 4.93
C LEU A 74 11.01 -0.81 5.54
N ASP A 75 11.57 -0.72 6.75
CA ASP A 75 11.82 0.54 7.45
C ASP A 75 12.69 1.49 6.63
N VAL A 76 13.80 0.99 6.09
CA VAL A 76 14.72 1.77 5.24
C VAL A 76 14.05 2.20 3.94
N ALA A 77 13.33 1.30 3.26
CA ALA A 77 12.65 1.62 2.02
C ALA A 77 11.58 2.70 2.23
N VAL A 78 10.70 2.52 3.21
CA VAL A 78 9.61 3.46 3.55
C VAL A 78 10.17 4.81 3.98
N THR A 79 11.14 4.83 4.90
CA THR A 79 11.78 6.07 5.37
C THR A 79 12.48 6.80 4.23
N THR A 80 13.16 6.07 3.34
CA THR A 80 13.82 6.64 2.15
C THR A 80 12.81 7.22 1.16
N ALA A 81 11.72 6.51 0.86
CA ALA A 81 10.68 7.00 -0.02
C ALA A 81 10.06 8.29 0.53
N LEU A 82 9.69 8.31 1.81
CA LEU A 82 9.04 9.48 2.41
C LEU A 82 10.00 10.67 2.58
N SER A 83 11.25 10.45 2.97
CA SER A 83 12.23 11.54 3.15
C SER A 83 12.69 12.17 1.82
N SER A 84 12.67 11.41 0.72
CA SER A 84 12.97 11.90 -0.63
C SER A 84 11.77 12.52 -1.36
N GLY A 85 10.64 12.68 -0.67
CA GLY A 85 9.43 13.28 -1.21
C GLY A 85 8.65 12.38 -2.17
N GLY A 86 8.70 11.08 -1.91
CA GLY A 86 7.95 10.03 -2.59
C GLY A 86 6.63 9.68 -1.91
N VAL A 87 6.13 8.48 -2.24
CA VAL A 87 4.81 7.96 -1.88
C VAL A 87 4.94 6.57 -1.30
N VAL A 88 4.16 6.29 -0.26
CA VAL A 88 3.94 4.93 0.27
C VAL A 88 2.45 4.63 0.21
N ILE A 89 2.08 3.45 -0.28
CA ILE A 89 0.70 2.99 -0.34
C ILE A 89 0.56 1.80 0.60
N LEU A 90 -0.38 1.91 1.55
CA LEU A 90 -0.73 0.87 2.48
C LEU A 90 -1.99 0.17 1.97
N GLY A 91 -1.81 -1.00 1.37
CA GLY A 91 -2.87 -1.84 0.83
C GLY A 91 -3.57 -2.63 1.92
N GLU A 92 -4.90 -2.59 1.97
CA GLU A 92 -5.71 -3.29 2.97
C GLU A 92 -6.77 -4.23 2.36
N MET A 93 -7.22 -5.15 3.20
CA MET A 93 -8.58 -5.70 3.14
C MET A 93 -9.49 -4.85 4.04
N HIS A 94 -10.55 -4.26 3.48
CA HIS A 94 -11.32 -3.18 4.12
C HIS A 94 -12.10 -3.55 5.38
N ASP A 95 -12.44 -4.82 5.56
CA ASP A 95 -13.19 -5.34 6.72
C ASP A 95 -12.27 -6.04 7.74
N ASN A 96 -10.95 -5.94 7.57
CA ASN A 96 -10.00 -6.50 8.51
C ASN A 96 -9.51 -5.43 9.49
N ALA A 97 -10.01 -5.50 10.73
CA ALA A 97 -9.63 -4.59 11.81
C ALA A 97 -8.12 -4.54 12.08
N THR A 98 -7.39 -5.66 11.90
CA THR A 98 -5.94 -5.72 12.07
C THR A 98 -5.24 -4.80 11.06
N HIS A 99 -5.72 -4.75 9.82
CA HIS A 99 -5.14 -3.87 8.80
C HIS A 99 -5.22 -2.40 9.20
N HIS A 100 -6.35 -1.95 9.75
CA HIS A 100 -6.50 -0.57 10.20
C HIS A 100 -5.62 -0.23 11.42
N LEU A 101 -5.41 -1.18 12.34
CA LEU A 101 -4.44 -1.01 13.44
C LEU A 101 -3.00 -0.88 12.91
N LEU A 102 -2.63 -1.69 11.92
CA LEU A 102 -1.32 -1.63 11.27
C LEU A 102 -1.12 -0.32 10.48
N GLN A 103 -2.16 0.18 9.79
CA GLN A 103 -2.12 1.49 9.13
C GLN A 103 -1.90 2.61 10.15
N ALA A 104 -2.65 2.60 11.25
CA ALA A 104 -2.48 3.56 12.34
C ALA A 104 -1.05 3.52 12.91
N ALA A 105 -0.49 2.33 13.12
CA ALA A 105 0.89 2.16 13.58
C ALA A 105 1.93 2.65 12.55
N ALA A 106 1.71 2.37 11.26
CA ALA A 106 2.56 2.84 10.18
C ALA A 106 2.55 4.36 10.06
N ILE A 107 1.39 5.01 10.21
CA ILE A 107 1.29 6.48 10.21
C ILE A 107 2.05 7.05 11.42
N ARG A 108 1.85 6.49 12.63
CA ARG A 108 2.58 6.92 13.84
C ARG A 108 4.08 6.85 13.67
N GLU A 109 4.58 5.79 13.03
CA GLU A 109 6.01 5.59 12.82
C GLU A 109 6.55 6.46 11.68
N PHE A 110 6.01 6.27 10.48
CA PHE A 110 6.63 6.76 9.25
C PHE A 110 6.20 8.17 8.88
N ALA A 111 4.94 8.54 9.09
CA ALA A 111 4.49 9.90 8.79
C ALA A 111 5.17 10.92 9.72
N LEU A 112 5.65 10.51 10.89
CA LEU A 112 6.39 11.33 11.84
C LEU A 112 7.92 11.31 11.65
N SER A 113 8.43 10.35 10.88
CA SER A 113 9.88 10.10 10.72
C SER A 113 10.61 11.09 9.80
N ALA A 114 9.91 11.81 8.93
CA ALA A 114 10.49 12.74 7.97
C ALA A 114 10.27 14.20 8.42
N PRO A 115 11.12 14.78 9.27
CA PRO A 115 10.88 16.11 9.87
C PRO A 115 10.82 17.25 8.85
N GLN A 116 11.47 17.09 7.69
CA GLN A 116 11.45 18.08 6.61
C GLN A 116 10.13 18.07 5.83
N ASN A 117 9.36 16.98 5.91
CA ASN A 117 8.11 16.79 5.19
C ASN A 117 6.93 16.79 6.17
N LYS A 118 5.78 17.28 5.70
CA LYS A 118 4.51 17.11 6.42
C LYS A 118 3.74 15.96 5.80
N THR A 119 4.34 14.76 5.76
CA THR A 119 3.78 13.56 5.11
C THR A 119 2.26 13.52 5.23
N ALA A 120 1.58 13.76 4.12
CA ALA A 120 0.13 13.87 4.07
C ALA A 120 -0.51 12.49 3.94
N ILE A 121 -1.73 12.34 4.45
CA ILE A 121 -2.48 11.08 4.36
C ILE A 121 -3.60 11.25 3.34
N VAL A 122 -3.66 10.36 2.35
CA VAL A 122 -4.73 10.33 1.37
C VAL A 122 -5.57 9.09 1.63
N PHE A 123 -6.89 9.23 1.57
CA PHE A 123 -7.83 8.15 1.87
C PHE A 123 -8.66 7.79 0.65
N GLU A 124 -8.67 6.52 0.27
CA GLU A 124 -9.68 5.98 -0.66
C GLU A 124 -11.10 6.15 -0.09
N GLN A 125 -11.23 6.09 1.22
CA GLN A 125 -12.54 6.08 1.88
C GLN A 125 -13.26 7.43 1.78
N LEU A 126 -12.51 8.49 1.47
CA LEU A 126 -12.99 9.86 1.38
C LEU A 126 -12.98 10.30 -0.09
N ARG A 127 -14.15 10.74 -0.57
CA ARG A 127 -14.37 11.20 -1.94
C ARG A 127 -14.13 12.70 -2.08
N ASP A 128 -13.76 13.13 -3.28
CA ASP A 128 -13.48 14.54 -3.57
C ASP A 128 -14.65 15.49 -3.26
N ASP A 129 -15.89 15.04 -3.43
CA ASP A 129 -17.11 15.75 -3.04
C ASP A 129 -17.21 15.99 -1.51
N GLN A 130 -16.43 15.28 -0.69
CA GLN A 130 -16.33 15.45 0.77
C GLN A 130 -15.15 16.35 1.19
N GLN A 131 -14.27 16.76 0.27
CA GLN A 131 -13.11 17.62 0.59
C GLN A 131 -13.51 18.94 1.29
N PRO A 132 -14.60 19.65 0.94
CA PRO A 132 -15.02 20.84 1.67
C PRO A 132 -15.36 20.57 3.15
N GLY A 133 -15.81 19.36 3.49
CA GLY A 133 -16.03 18.92 4.87
C GLY A 133 -14.71 18.71 5.62
N ILE A 134 -13.75 18.06 4.97
CA ILE A 134 -12.39 17.86 5.47
C ILE A 134 -11.69 19.21 5.72
N ASP A 135 -11.85 20.17 4.80
CA ASP A 135 -11.24 21.51 4.92
C ASP A 135 -11.82 22.27 6.13
N LYS A 136 -13.14 22.21 6.33
CA LYS A 136 -13.80 22.81 7.51
C LYS A 136 -13.35 22.15 8.81
N PHE A 137 -13.26 20.83 8.84
CA PHE A 137 -12.74 20.08 10.00
C PHE A 137 -11.30 20.50 10.32
N THR A 138 -10.44 20.54 9.30
CA THR A 138 -9.03 20.90 9.43
C THR A 138 -8.86 22.35 9.90
N ALA A 139 -9.72 23.27 9.43
CA ALA A 139 -9.73 24.66 9.90
C ALA A 139 -10.03 24.76 11.39
N LYS A 140 -11.03 24.03 11.92
CA LYS A 140 -11.32 23.98 13.36
C LYS A 140 -10.14 23.43 14.16
N GLN A 141 -9.54 22.34 13.69
CA GLN A 141 -8.37 21.74 14.33
C GLN A 141 -7.18 22.72 14.43
N ARG A 142 -6.96 23.53 13.38
CA ARG A 142 -5.91 24.56 13.36
C ARG A 142 -6.21 25.72 14.30
N SER A 143 -7.48 26.05 14.53
CA SER A 143 -7.93 27.07 15.49
C SER A 143 -7.86 26.62 16.95
N ALA A 144 -7.21 25.48 17.24
CA ALA A 144 -7.10 24.87 18.57
C ALA A 144 -8.45 24.49 19.22
N GLU A 145 -9.52 24.41 18.43
CA GLU A 145 -10.76 23.78 18.88
C GLU A 145 -10.53 22.29 19.10
N LYS A 146 -11.15 21.73 20.15
CA LYS A 146 -11.12 20.28 20.37
C LYS A 146 -11.97 19.62 19.30
N VAL A 147 -11.33 18.80 18.47
CA VAL A 147 -11.99 17.97 17.44
C VAL A 147 -11.87 16.49 17.79
N THR A 148 -12.82 15.69 17.35
CA THR A 148 -12.92 14.25 17.58
C THR A 148 -13.10 13.48 16.28
N VAL A 149 -12.96 12.15 16.32
CA VAL A 149 -13.31 11.29 15.17
C VAL A 149 -14.78 11.43 14.81
N ALA A 150 -15.67 11.62 15.78
CA ALA A 150 -17.09 11.84 15.52
C ALA A 150 -17.32 13.12 14.71
N ASP A 151 -16.60 14.20 15.02
CA ASP A 151 -16.66 15.45 14.24
C ASP A 151 -16.18 15.24 12.80
N LEU A 152 -15.11 14.45 12.60
CA LEU A 152 -14.63 14.12 11.26
C LEU A 152 -15.66 13.28 10.50
N LYS A 153 -16.15 12.18 11.11
CA LYS A 153 -17.16 11.31 10.51
C LYS A 153 -18.41 12.08 10.10
N GLN A 154 -18.87 13.02 10.94
CA GLN A 154 -19.97 13.90 10.61
C GLN A 154 -19.62 14.83 9.43
N ALA A 155 -18.42 15.43 9.41
CA ALA A 155 -18.01 16.34 8.36
C ALA A 155 -17.92 15.68 6.97
N VAL A 156 -17.75 14.36 6.91
CA VAL A 156 -17.65 13.58 5.68
C VAL A 156 -18.84 12.63 5.47
N ASP A 157 -19.95 12.81 6.20
CA ASP A 157 -21.16 11.96 6.09
C ASP A 157 -20.86 10.45 6.15
N TRP A 158 -19.93 10.04 7.03
CA TRP A 158 -19.40 8.68 7.11
C TRP A 158 -20.48 7.61 7.25
N GLN A 159 -21.55 7.89 7.98
CA GLN A 159 -22.67 6.97 8.21
C GLN A 159 -23.40 6.55 6.92
N THR A 160 -23.26 7.32 5.85
CA THR A 160 -23.87 7.04 4.54
C THR A 160 -22.88 6.42 3.53
N SER A 161 -21.63 6.23 3.94
CA SER A 161 -20.53 5.85 3.05
C SER A 161 -20.52 4.37 2.67
N ASN A 162 -21.16 3.50 3.45
CA ASN A 162 -21.07 2.04 3.41
C ASN A 162 -19.69 1.45 3.76
N TRP A 163 -18.73 2.27 4.19
CA TRP A 163 -17.49 1.75 4.76
C TRP A 163 -17.76 1.09 6.12
N PRO A 164 -17.04 0.01 6.45
CA PRO A 164 -17.17 -0.61 7.76
C PRO A 164 -16.73 0.35 8.85
N ASP A 165 -17.34 0.24 10.02
CA ASP A 165 -17.05 1.12 11.16
C ASP A 165 -15.78 0.68 11.91
N LEU A 166 -14.66 0.61 11.18
CA LEU A 166 -13.37 0.08 11.65
C LEU A 166 -12.19 1.06 11.49
N TYR A 167 -12.42 2.23 10.88
CA TYR A 167 -11.37 3.20 10.54
C TYR A 167 -10.99 4.16 11.67
N ASP A 168 -11.62 4.05 12.84
CA ASP A 168 -11.37 4.93 13.98
C ASP A 168 -9.89 5.00 14.37
N PRO A 169 -9.15 3.87 14.49
CA PRO A 169 -7.73 3.93 14.82
C PRO A 169 -6.89 4.77 13.84
N VAL A 170 -7.26 4.75 12.55
CA VAL A 170 -6.57 5.52 11.50
C VAL A 170 -6.92 6.99 11.64
N PHE A 171 -8.20 7.34 11.80
CA PHE A 171 -8.64 8.72 11.98
C PHE A 171 -8.11 9.34 13.27
N GLU A 172 -8.15 8.61 14.39
CA GLU A 172 -7.56 9.03 15.66
C GLU A 172 -6.09 9.37 15.49
N THR A 173 -5.35 8.52 14.78
CA THR A 173 -3.92 8.71 14.53
C THR A 173 -3.65 9.97 13.71
N VAL A 174 -4.38 10.19 12.60
CA VAL A 174 -4.19 11.37 11.76
C VAL A 174 -4.53 12.65 12.50
N ILE A 175 -5.62 12.65 13.26
CA ILE A 175 -6.03 13.78 14.10
C ILE A 175 -4.96 14.06 15.18
N ALA A 176 -4.50 13.03 15.90
CA ALA A 176 -3.49 13.18 16.94
C ALA A 176 -2.15 13.68 16.39
N ALA A 177 -1.74 13.16 15.23
CA ALA A 177 -0.50 13.53 14.56
C ALA A 177 -0.56 14.92 13.90
N LYS A 178 -1.75 15.54 13.80
CA LYS A 178 -1.99 16.82 13.10
C LYS A 178 -1.40 16.82 11.68
N ARG A 179 -1.44 15.68 11.00
CA ARG A 179 -0.97 15.57 9.61
C ARG A 179 -2.07 16.04 8.66
N PRO A 180 -1.72 16.75 7.57
CA PRO A 180 -2.67 17.05 6.50
C PRO A 180 -3.26 15.77 5.94
N PHE A 181 -4.56 15.75 5.68
CA PHE A 181 -5.18 14.62 5.01
C PHE A 181 -6.22 15.06 3.99
N TYR A 182 -6.44 14.21 3.00
CA TYR A 182 -7.18 14.55 1.79
C TYR A 182 -8.08 13.41 1.34
N ALA A 183 -9.18 13.78 0.71
CA ALA A 183 -9.97 12.87 -0.08
C ALA A 183 -9.17 12.37 -1.28
N GLY A 184 -9.20 11.05 -1.50
CA GLY A 184 -8.49 10.39 -2.59
C GLY A 184 -9.41 9.96 -3.72
N ASP A 185 -10.59 9.44 -3.38
CA ASP A 185 -11.47 8.81 -4.34
C ASP A 185 -12.38 9.82 -5.05
N VAL A 186 -13.01 9.37 -6.12
CA VAL A 186 -13.90 10.16 -6.96
C VAL A 186 -15.34 10.15 -6.41
N SER A 187 -16.10 11.20 -6.71
CA SER A 187 -17.51 11.31 -6.35
C SER A 187 -18.34 10.12 -6.87
N ARG A 188 -19.41 9.77 -6.13
CA ARG A 188 -20.33 8.67 -6.53
C ARG A 188 -20.98 8.92 -7.90
N ALA A 189 -21.32 10.18 -8.19
CA ALA A 189 -21.94 10.54 -9.45
C ALA A 189 -21.00 10.31 -10.64
N GLU A 190 -19.73 10.69 -10.50
CA GLU A 190 -18.75 10.54 -11.58
C GLU A 190 -18.32 9.10 -11.78
N ILE A 191 -18.16 8.29 -10.72
CA ILE A 191 -17.83 6.87 -10.88
C ILE A 191 -18.97 6.09 -11.55
N MET A 192 -20.23 6.39 -11.21
CA MET A 192 -21.39 5.80 -11.87
C MET A 192 -21.44 6.19 -13.36
N LYS A 193 -21.11 7.45 -13.68
CA LYS A 193 -21.00 7.92 -15.06
C LYS A 193 -19.87 7.21 -15.81
N ALA A 194 -18.71 7.06 -15.20
CA ALA A 194 -17.56 6.34 -15.76
C ALA A 194 -17.88 4.87 -16.03
N ALA A 195 -18.56 4.18 -15.11
CA ALA A 195 -18.99 2.80 -15.28
C ALA A 195 -19.96 2.63 -16.46
N LYS A 196 -20.85 3.61 -16.67
CA LYS A 196 -21.87 3.56 -17.74
C LYS A 196 -21.34 3.97 -19.11
N GLU A 197 -20.54 5.03 -19.18
CA GLU A 197 -20.17 5.68 -20.43
C GLU A 197 -18.73 5.37 -20.86
N GLY A 198 -17.93 4.77 -19.98
CA GLY A 198 -16.51 4.47 -20.18
C GLY A 198 -15.69 5.76 -20.34
N ALA A 199 -14.69 5.72 -21.21
CA ALA A 199 -13.80 6.85 -21.49
C ALA A 199 -14.52 8.13 -21.95
N ARG A 200 -15.76 8.02 -22.46
CA ARG A 200 -16.58 9.19 -22.86
C ARG A 200 -17.07 10.01 -21.67
N ALA A 201 -17.10 9.42 -20.47
CA ALA A 201 -17.49 10.13 -19.24
C ALA A 201 -16.49 11.23 -18.85
N VAL A 202 -15.23 11.06 -19.25
CA VAL A 202 -14.08 11.86 -18.80
C VAL A 202 -13.73 12.92 -19.85
N PRO A 203 -13.72 14.22 -19.51
CA PRO A 203 -13.23 15.27 -20.40
C PRO A 203 -11.81 15.00 -20.93
N LYS A 204 -11.50 15.43 -22.16
CA LYS A 204 -10.21 15.10 -22.81
C LYS A 204 -8.99 15.65 -22.06
N ASP A 205 -9.12 16.84 -21.48
CA ASP A 205 -8.11 17.48 -20.65
C ASP A 205 -7.90 16.70 -19.34
N ALA A 206 -8.98 16.28 -18.68
CA ALA A 206 -8.91 15.42 -17.50
C ALA A 206 -8.29 14.05 -17.84
N SER A 207 -8.68 13.44 -18.96
CA SER A 207 -8.14 12.17 -19.43
C SER A 207 -6.62 12.22 -19.61
N LYS A 208 -6.11 13.28 -20.27
CA LYS A 208 -4.66 13.53 -20.40
C LYS A 208 -3.98 13.77 -19.05
N ARG A 209 -4.56 14.64 -18.21
CA ARG A 209 -4.00 14.98 -16.89
C ARG A 209 -3.88 13.75 -15.99
N PHE A 210 -4.83 12.83 -16.09
CA PHE A 210 -4.89 11.58 -15.35
C PHE A 210 -4.14 10.42 -16.02
N ALA A 211 -3.57 10.61 -17.21
CA ALA A 211 -2.96 9.56 -18.03
C ALA A 211 -3.93 8.39 -18.35
N LEU A 212 -5.23 8.68 -18.46
CA LEU A 212 -6.26 7.71 -18.85
C LEU A 212 -6.28 7.46 -20.36
N ASP A 213 -5.72 8.39 -21.14
CA ASP A 213 -5.49 8.26 -22.57
C ASP A 213 -4.27 7.37 -22.92
N VAL A 214 -3.46 7.04 -21.91
CA VAL A 214 -2.39 6.04 -22.04
C VAL A 214 -3.00 4.64 -21.89
N PRO A 215 -2.85 3.75 -22.89
CA PRO A 215 -3.39 2.41 -22.81
C PRO A 215 -2.64 1.60 -21.74
N LEU A 216 -3.39 0.87 -20.91
CA LEU A 216 -2.84 -0.08 -19.95
C LEU A 216 -2.23 -1.32 -20.65
N GLY A 217 -2.72 -1.63 -21.86
CA GLY A 217 -2.36 -2.82 -22.63
C GLY A 217 -3.38 -3.95 -22.48
N ALA A 218 -3.54 -4.76 -23.53
CA ALA A 218 -4.62 -5.75 -23.61
C ALA A 218 -4.54 -6.82 -22.50
N LYS A 219 -3.33 -7.32 -22.19
CA LYS A 219 -3.14 -8.34 -21.14
C LYS A 219 -3.58 -7.84 -19.76
N PHE A 220 -3.12 -6.64 -19.37
CA PHE A 220 -3.46 -6.02 -18.10
C PHE A 220 -4.94 -5.65 -18.00
N ASN A 221 -5.55 -5.18 -19.10
CA ASN A 221 -6.99 -4.93 -19.14
C ASN A 221 -7.79 -6.22 -18.95
N ALA A 222 -7.40 -7.31 -19.60
CA ALA A 222 -8.06 -8.60 -19.45
C ALA A 222 -7.98 -9.14 -18.01
N LEU A 223 -6.80 -9.03 -17.36
CA LEU A 223 -6.67 -9.38 -15.94
C LEU A 223 -7.54 -8.49 -15.04
N SER A 224 -7.64 -7.19 -15.34
CA SER A 224 -8.48 -6.27 -14.57
C SER A 224 -9.97 -6.64 -14.67
N ILE A 225 -10.44 -6.98 -15.87
CA ILE A 225 -11.81 -7.46 -16.10
C ILE A 225 -12.05 -8.76 -15.35
N LYS A 226 -11.13 -9.72 -15.45
CA LYS A 226 -11.23 -11.00 -14.76
C LYS A 226 -11.31 -10.84 -13.24
N GLU A 227 -10.46 -9.99 -12.66
CA GLU A 227 -10.48 -9.75 -11.22
C GLU A 227 -11.82 -9.16 -10.75
N ILE A 228 -12.40 -8.25 -11.54
CA ILE A 228 -13.72 -7.69 -11.23
C ILE A 228 -14.81 -8.75 -11.38
N GLU A 229 -14.75 -9.59 -12.42
CA GLU A 229 -15.68 -10.71 -12.61
C GLU A 229 -15.64 -11.69 -11.43
N ASP A 230 -14.43 -12.09 -11.01
CA ASP A 230 -14.21 -12.98 -9.87
C ASP A 230 -14.71 -12.34 -8.56
N ALA A 231 -14.46 -11.04 -8.35
CA ALA A 231 -14.96 -10.29 -7.19
C ALA A 231 -16.49 -10.15 -7.13
N HIS A 232 -17.17 -10.27 -8.28
CA HIS A 232 -18.63 -10.33 -8.38
C HIS A 232 -19.15 -11.77 -8.50
N CYS A 233 -18.29 -12.77 -8.27
CA CYS A 233 -18.61 -14.20 -8.30
C CYS A 233 -19.30 -14.65 -9.60
N GLY A 234 -19.00 -13.98 -10.72
CA GLY A 234 -19.66 -14.22 -12.02
C GLY A 234 -21.16 -13.88 -12.06
N ALA A 235 -21.69 -13.17 -11.06
CA ALA A 235 -23.13 -12.91 -10.90
C ALA A 235 -23.66 -11.80 -11.83
N LEU A 236 -22.79 -11.09 -12.56
CA LEU A 236 -23.17 -9.99 -13.46
C LEU A 236 -23.00 -10.39 -14.94
N PRO A 237 -23.77 -9.77 -15.86
CA PRO A 237 -23.57 -9.95 -17.30
C PRO A 237 -22.16 -9.52 -17.73
N LYS A 238 -21.58 -10.23 -18.69
CA LYS A 238 -20.19 -9.97 -19.14
C LYS A 238 -19.98 -8.55 -19.66
N GLU A 239 -21.01 -7.97 -20.27
CA GLU A 239 -21.01 -6.62 -20.84
C GLU A 239 -20.85 -5.53 -19.76
N ALA A 240 -21.12 -5.84 -18.49
CA ALA A 240 -20.95 -4.91 -17.39
C ALA A 240 -19.47 -4.72 -17.01
N PHE A 241 -18.63 -5.74 -17.19
CA PHE A 241 -17.28 -5.74 -16.63
C PHE A 241 -16.31 -4.78 -17.32
N ASP A 242 -16.50 -4.49 -18.61
CA ASP A 242 -15.69 -3.48 -19.30
C ASP A 242 -15.88 -2.08 -18.68
N GLY A 243 -17.14 -1.71 -18.42
CA GLY A 243 -17.49 -0.47 -17.76
C GLY A 243 -16.94 -0.40 -16.34
N MET A 244 -17.08 -1.48 -15.58
CA MET A 244 -16.54 -1.58 -14.22
C MET A 244 -15.00 -1.54 -14.18
N ALA A 245 -14.32 -2.18 -15.14
CA ALA A 245 -12.87 -2.11 -15.28
C ALA A 245 -12.40 -0.69 -15.60
N PHE A 246 -13.10 0.02 -16.48
CA PHE A 246 -12.82 1.43 -16.72
C PHE A 246 -13.06 2.28 -15.47
N ALA A 247 -14.14 2.03 -14.73
CA ALA A 247 -14.45 2.72 -13.48
C ALA A 247 -13.32 2.52 -12.44
N GLN A 248 -12.80 1.30 -12.26
CA GLN A 248 -11.66 1.07 -11.36
C GLN A 248 -10.40 1.81 -11.83
N ARG A 249 -10.09 1.77 -13.12
CA ARG A 249 -8.99 2.57 -13.70
C ARG A 249 -9.17 4.07 -13.44
N TYR A 250 -10.41 4.56 -13.50
CA TYR A 250 -10.73 5.96 -13.22
C TYR A 250 -10.48 6.31 -11.75
N ARG A 251 -10.89 5.44 -10.81
CA ARG A 251 -10.60 5.59 -9.37
C ARG A 251 -9.10 5.62 -9.10
N ASP A 252 -8.34 4.68 -9.66
CA ASP A 252 -6.87 4.63 -9.50
C ASP A 252 -6.20 5.92 -9.98
N ALA A 253 -6.64 6.45 -11.12
CA ALA A 253 -6.09 7.67 -11.68
C ALA A 253 -6.44 8.91 -10.82
N HIS A 254 -7.63 8.91 -10.22
CA HIS A 254 -8.09 9.95 -9.30
C HIS A 254 -7.31 9.92 -7.97
N LEU A 255 -7.16 8.73 -7.38
CA LEU A 255 -6.32 8.50 -6.19
C LEU A 255 -4.88 8.95 -6.44
N ALA A 256 -4.30 8.60 -7.58
CA ALA A 256 -2.97 9.06 -7.97
C ALA A 256 -2.89 10.59 -8.08
N ASP A 257 -3.94 11.26 -8.58
CA ASP A 257 -3.99 12.73 -8.63
C ASP A 257 -4.02 13.36 -7.25
N ALA A 258 -4.85 12.84 -6.35
CA ALA A 258 -4.91 13.30 -4.96
C ALA A 258 -3.57 13.11 -4.24
N VAL A 259 -2.93 11.95 -4.42
CA VAL A 259 -1.59 11.66 -3.90
C VAL A 259 -0.55 12.64 -4.43
N LEU A 260 -0.50 12.86 -5.74
CA LEU A 260 0.48 13.78 -6.34
C LEU A 260 0.29 15.24 -5.89
N LYS A 261 -0.97 15.69 -5.73
CA LYS A 261 -1.29 16.99 -5.14
C LYS A 261 -0.82 17.06 -3.68
N ALA A 262 -1.07 16.01 -2.90
CA ALA A 262 -0.65 15.94 -1.51
C ALA A 262 0.88 15.99 -1.37
N VAL A 263 1.61 15.27 -2.22
CA VAL A 263 3.09 15.32 -2.32
C VAL A 263 3.55 16.73 -2.68
N GLN A 264 2.95 17.36 -3.69
CA GLN A 264 3.33 18.73 -4.10
C GLN A 264 3.15 19.74 -2.96
N GLN A 265 2.10 19.60 -2.16
CA GLN A 265 1.79 20.53 -1.07
C GLN A 265 2.59 20.25 0.22
N ASN A 266 2.98 19.01 0.47
CA ASN A 266 3.45 18.57 1.79
C ASN A 266 4.81 17.85 1.79
N GLY A 267 5.40 17.63 0.62
CA GLY A 267 6.68 16.96 0.43
C GLY A 267 6.53 15.47 0.09
N SER A 268 5.68 14.74 0.82
CA SER A 268 5.45 13.29 0.64
C SER A 268 4.02 12.92 1.01
N ALA A 269 3.59 11.69 0.67
CA ALA A 269 2.26 11.19 1.01
C ALA A 269 2.24 9.70 1.35
N ILE A 270 1.31 9.32 2.22
CA ILE A 270 0.88 7.94 2.45
C ILE A 270 -0.56 7.80 1.93
N LEU A 271 -0.84 6.79 1.12
CA LEU A 271 -2.18 6.43 0.68
C LEU A 271 -2.70 5.23 1.48
N ILE A 272 -3.92 5.36 2.01
CA ILE A 272 -4.73 4.30 2.62
C ILE A 272 -5.72 3.82 1.56
N ALA A 273 -5.59 2.58 1.08
CA ALA A 273 -6.44 2.04 0.02
C ALA A 273 -6.50 0.51 0.05
N GLY A 274 -7.49 -0.07 -0.62
CA GLY A 274 -7.59 -1.52 -0.83
C GLY A 274 -6.36 -2.08 -1.56
N THR A 275 -6.01 -3.35 -1.31
CA THR A 275 -4.85 -4.01 -1.95
C THR A 275 -4.92 -3.98 -3.48
N GLY A 276 -6.12 -4.04 -4.07
CA GLY A 276 -6.32 -3.87 -5.52
C GLY A 276 -5.81 -2.53 -6.04
N HIS A 277 -6.05 -1.44 -5.31
CA HIS A 277 -5.58 -0.09 -5.63
C HIS A 277 -4.08 0.10 -5.35
N ALA A 278 -3.50 -0.71 -4.45
CA ALA A 278 -2.08 -0.68 -4.12
C ALA A 278 -1.19 -1.44 -5.12
N ARG A 279 -1.76 -2.17 -6.09
CA ARG A 279 -0.98 -2.98 -7.04
C ARG A 279 -0.02 -2.15 -7.89
N THR A 280 1.25 -2.54 -7.92
CA THR A 280 2.31 -1.78 -8.59
C THR A 280 2.25 -1.83 -10.12
N ASP A 281 1.54 -2.81 -10.69
CA ASP A 281 1.53 -3.13 -12.11
C ASP A 281 0.46 -2.38 -12.90
N ARG A 282 -0.71 -2.11 -12.30
CA ARG A 282 -1.86 -1.54 -13.02
C ARG A 282 -2.68 -0.48 -12.28
N ALA A 283 -2.48 -0.33 -10.97
CA ALA A 283 -3.32 0.52 -10.12
C ALA A 283 -2.65 1.88 -9.83
N VAL A 284 -2.88 2.47 -8.65
CA VAL A 284 -2.38 3.80 -8.28
C VAL A 284 -0.87 4.00 -8.57
N PRO A 285 0.05 3.08 -8.19
CA PRO A 285 1.46 3.23 -8.52
C PRO A 285 1.75 3.38 -10.02
N TRP A 286 0.99 2.70 -10.88
CA TRP A 286 1.17 2.80 -12.33
C TRP A 286 0.89 4.24 -12.81
N TYR A 287 -0.21 4.84 -12.35
CA TYR A 287 -0.57 6.21 -12.70
C TYR A 287 0.42 7.25 -12.14
N ILE A 288 0.91 7.04 -10.92
CA ILE A 288 1.95 7.92 -10.35
C ILE A 288 3.22 7.84 -11.21
N ARG A 289 3.72 6.65 -11.55
CA ARG A 289 4.93 6.48 -12.37
C ARG A 289 4.78 7.07 -13.78
N LYS A 290 3.59 7.06 -14.37
CA LYS A 290 3.34 7.70 -15.67
C LYS A 290 3.38 9.22 -15.62
N ARG A 291 3.01 9.82 -14.48
CA ARG A 291 2.82 11.26 -14.32
C ARG A 291 3.99 11.95 -13.61
N ALA A 292 4.72 11.22 -12.78
CA ALA A 292 5.83 11.69 -11.97
C ALA A 292 6.88 10.56 -11.82
N PRO A 293 7.56 10.16 -12.92
CA PRO A 293 8.50 9.03 -12.94
C PRO A 293 9.71 9.21 -12.02
N GLU A 294 10.00 10.44 -11.60
CA GLU A 294 11.08 10.76 -10.66
C GLU A 294 10.72 10.45 -9.20
N LYS A 295 9.43 10.23 -8.90
CA LYS A 295 8.96 9.95 -7.53
C LYS A 295 9.16 8.49 -7.19
N LYS A 296 9.76 8.23 -6.02
CA LYS A 296 9.75 6.90 -5.41
C LYS A 296 8.32 6.55 -4.98
N VAL A 297 7.86 5.37 -5.35
CA VAL A 297 6.54 4.84 -4.99
C VAL A 297 6.73 3.45 -4.43
N LEU A 298 6.27 3.22 -3.20
CA LEU A 298 6.31 1.93 -2.52
C LEU A 298 4.89 1.44 -2.23
N SER A 299 4.66 0.15 -2.45
CA SER A 299 3.43 -0.58 -2.11
C SER A 299 3.72 -1.59 -1.01
N VAL A 300 3.10 -1.37 0.15
CA VAL A 300 3.11 -2.29 1.29
C VAL A 300 1.71 -2.84 1.43
N MET A 301 1.52 -4.13 1.11
CA MET A 301 0.21 -4.77 1.18
C MET A 301 0.09 -5.60 2.45
N PHE A 302 -1.03 -5.44 3.14
CA PHE A 302 -1.41 -6.32 4.23
C PHE A 302 -2.23 -7.48 3.66
N VAL A 303 -1.78 -8.70 3.93
CA VAL A 303 -2.30 -9.91 3.29
C VAL A 303 -2.73 -10.90 4.36
N GLU A 304 -3.93 -11.42 4.19
CA GLU A 304 -4.49 -12.44 5.08
C GLU A 304 -3.89 -13.80 4.74
N VAL A 305 -3.44 -14.52 5.77
CA VAL A 305 -2.92 -15.88 5.60
C VAL A 305 -4.04 -16.87 5.27
N GLU A 306 -3.68 -17.99 4.66
CA GLU A 306 -4.60 -19.06 4.27
C GLU A 306 -4.14 -20.32 4.98
N ASN A 307 -5.05 -21.07 5.59
CA ASN A 307 -4.71 -22.13 6.56
C ASN A 307 -3.68 -23.17 6.07
N ASP A 308 -3.65 -23.45 4.77
CA ASP A 308 -2.82 -24.49 4.16
C ASP A 308 -1.74 -23.94 3.22
N ASN A 309 -1.31 -22.69 3.45
CA ASN A 309 -0.32 -22.02 2.61
C ASN A 309 0.74 -21.29 3.47
N ASP A 310 1.87 -21.95 3.67
CA ASP A 310 3.01 -21.43 4.43
C ASP A 310 4.11 -20.81 3.56
N ASP A 311 3.93 -20.80 2.24
CA ASP A 311 4.89 -20.21 1.29
C ASP A 311 4.53 -18.74 0.99
N PRO A 312 5.29 -17.76 1.51
CA PRO A 312 4.99 -16.35 1.30
C PRO A 312 5.04 -15.94 -0.19
N GLU A 313 5.78 -16.65 -1.04
CA GLU A 313 5.93 -16.31 -2.45
C GLU A 313 4.64 -16.56 -3.25
N THR A 314 3.78 -17.47 -2.80
CA THR A 314 2.49 -17.76 -3.44
C THR A 314 1.45 -16.67 -3.21
N TYR A 315 1.59 -15.88 -2.15
CA TYR A 315 0.75 -14.71 -1.85
C TYR A 315 1.11 -13.49 -2.70
N VAL A 316 2.29 -13.49 -3.33
CA VAL A 316 2.75 -12.38 -4.16
C VAL A 316 1.91 -12.33 -5.43
N SER A 317 0.97 -11.38 -5.46
CA SER A 317 0.29 -10.98 -6.69
C SER A 317 1.31 -10.62 -7.77
N ARG A 318 1.08 -11.08 -9.00
CA ARG A 318 1.99 -10.85 -10.14
C ARG A 318 1.28 -10.18 -11.31
N ASP A 319 2.08 -9.53 -12.14
CA ASP A 319 1.67 -9.02 -13.44
C ASP A 319 1.69 -10.14 -14.52
N PRO A 320 1.20 -9.87 -15.75
CA PRO A 320 1.18 -10.86 -16.84
C PRO A 320 2.55 -11.42 -17.26
N ASP A 321 3.64 -10.75 -16.90
CA ASP A 321 5.00 -11.15 -17.24
C ASP A 321 5.72 -11.78 -16.03
N GLY A 322 5.00 -12.00 -14.92
CA GLY A 322 5.46 -12.70 -13.72
C GLY A 322 6.16 -11.83 -12.69
N LEU A 323 6.23 -10.51 -12.89
CA LEU A 323 6.84 -9.60 -11.92
C LEU A 323 5.91 -9.38 -10.72
N PRO A 324 6.45 -9.26 -9.50
CA PRO A 324 5.62 -8.92 -8.34
C PRO A 324 4.88 -7.59 -8.50
N ALA A 325 3.63 -7.58 -8.05
CA ALA A 325 2.70 -6.45 -8.07
C ALA A 325 2.60 -5.73 -6.70
N ALA A 326 3.55 -5.96 -5.80
CA ALA A 326 3.73 -5.29 -4.51
C ALA A 326 5.23 -5.21 -4.21
N ASP A 327 5.66 -4.29 -3.34
CA ASP A 327 7.06 -4.23 -2.89
C ASP A 327 7.25 -5.07 -1.62
N PHE A 328 6.32 -4.93 -0.65
CA PHE A 328 6.31 -5.67 0.60
C PHE A 328 4.93 -6.27 0.90
N LEU A 329 4.92 -7.46 1.50
CA LEU A 329 3.75 -8.06 2.13
C LEU A 329 3.92 -8.05 3.65
N VAL A 330 2.84 -7.83 4.38
CA VAL A 330 2.76 -8.03 5.84
C VAL A 330 1.59 -8.95 6.12
N PHE A 331 1.89 -10.10 6.71
CA PHE A 331 0.93 -11.18 6.88
C PHE A 331 0.12 -11.02 8.16
N THR A 332 -1.20 -11.13 8.04
CA THR A 332 -2.17 -10.95 9.12
C THR A 332 -3.13 -12.13 9.19
N GLN A 333 -3.84 -12.25 10.31
CA GLN A 333 -4.94 -13.20 10.42
C GLN A 333 -6.10 -12.76 9.52
N PRO A 334 -6.82 -13.70 8.88
CA PRO A 334 -8.04 -13.38 8.13
C PRO A 334 -9.10 -12.75 9.02
N ALA A 335 -9.84 -11.79 8.47
CA ALA A 335 -11.04 -11.31 9.14
C ALA A 335 -12.13 -12.39 9.10
N GLU A 336 -12.82 -12.58 10.23
CA GLU A 336 -13.98 -13.46 10.30
C GLU A 336 -15.14 -12.87 9.45
N ARG A 337 -15.49 -13.57 8.38
CA ARG A 337 -16.57 -13.16 7.48
C ARG A 337 -17.29 -14.36 6.87
N ALA A 338 -18.56 -14.17 6.54
CA ALA A 338 -19.30 -15.13 5.72
C ALA A 338 -18.79 -15.12 4.27
N ASP A 339 -19.00 -16.20 3.52
CA ASP A 339 -18.66 -16.26 2.09
C ASP A 339 -19.30 -15.06 1.35
N PRO A 340 -18.50 -14.16 0.78
CA PRO A 340 -19.02 -12.99 0.07
C PRO A 340 -19.86 -13.37 -1.16
N CYS A 341 -19.60 -14.54 -1.76
CA CYS A 341 -20.35 -15.03 -2.91
C CYS A 341 -21.73 -15.57 -2.55
N GLU A 342 -21.98 -16.00 -1.31
CA GLU A 342 -23.28 -16.55 -0.92
C GLU A 342 -24.42 -15.54 -1.10
N LYS A 343 -24.18 -14.26 -0.76
CA LYS A 343 -25.19 -13.20 -0.90
C LYS A 343 -25.45 -12.84 -2.37
N MET A 344 -24.43 -12.97 -3.23
CA MET A 344 -24.53 -12.59 -4.65
C MET A 344 -25.15 -13.69 -5.49
N ARG A 345 -24.88 -14.97 -5.20
CA ARG A 345 -25.49 -16.13 -5.87
C ARG A 345 -27.01 -16.27 -5.62
N LYS A 346 -27.54 -15.58 -4.59
CA LYS A 346 -28.95 -15.61 -4.20
C LYS A 346 -29.81 -14.53 -4.87
N LYS A 347 -29.24 -13.68 -5.74
CA LYS A 347 -29.95 -12.63 -6.50
C LYS A 347 -30.05 -12.99 -7.97
#